data_AF-A0A376FAQ8-F1
#
_entry.id   AF-A0A376FAQ8-F1
#
_cell.length_a   1.000
_cell.length_b   1.000
_cell.length_c   1.000
_cell.angle_alpha   90.00
_cell.angle_beta   90.00
_cell.angle_gamma   90.00
#
_symmetry.space_group_name_H-M   'P 1'
#
loop_
_entity.id
_entity.type
_entity.pdbx_description
1 polymer ?
#
loop_
_entity_poly.entity_id
_entity_poly.type
_entity_poly.pdbx_seq_one_letter_code
_entity_poly.pdbx_strand_id
1 'polypeptide(L)'
;MLKFCKAKGKPEPDASLRDYENVPLSESVETYFTREVLPYIPDAWIDIEKTDPYDGQVGLVGYEIPFNRYFYQYQSPRSLEEIDRDLDEVSREIMVLLAEVHS
;
A
#
# COMPACT_ATOMS: atom_id res chain seq x y z
N MET A 1 14.88 -4.11 -10.52
CA MET A 1 15.15 -5.28 -11.38
C MET A 1 15.98 -4.85 -12.59
N LEU A 2 16.77 -5.75 -13.19
CA LEU A 2 17.49 -5.47 -14.44
C LEU A 2 16.58 -5.81 -15.64
N LYS A 3 16.58 -4.98 -16.69
CA LYS A 3 16.12 -5.40 -18.02
C LYS A 3 17.33 -5.61 -18.92
N PHE A 4 17.25 -6.61 -19.78
CA PHE A 4 18.18 -6.76 -20.90
C PHE A 4 17.75 -5.81 -22.04
N CYS A 5 18.50 -4.73 -22.26
CA CYS A 5 18.30 -3.85 -23.42
C CYS A 5 18.97 -4.41 -24.70
N LYS A 6 18.35 -4.15 -25.85
CA LYS A 6 18.64 -4.72 -27.19
C LYS A 6 20.01 -4.39 -27.79
N ALA A 7 20.84 -3.55 -27.16
CA ALA A 7 22.17 -3.23 -27.66
C ALA A 7 23.24 -3.79 -26.70
N LYS A 8 23.84 -4.93 -27.09
CA LYS A 8 25.02 -5.58 -26.48
C LYS A 8 24.82 -6.48 -25.25
N GLY A 9 23.60 -6.94 -24.96
CA GLY A 9 23.38 -8.07 -24.03
C GLY A 9 23.84 -7.83 -22.58
N LYS A 10 24.08 -6.58 -22.20
CA LYS A 10 24.40 -6.20 -20.82
C LYS A 10 23.10 -5.86 -20.09
N PRO A 11 22.92 -6.33 -18.84
CA PRO A 11 21.76 -5.96 -18.06
C PRO A 11 21.86 -4.49 -17.64
N GLU A 12 20.80 -3.72 -17.88
CA GLU A 12 20.67 -2.33 -17.48
C GLU A 12 19.57 -2.19 -16.42
N PRO A 13 19.73 -1.29 -15.45
CA PRO A 13 18.69 -1.05 -14.45
C PRO A 13 17.47 -0.42 -15.11
N ASP A 14 16.30 -1.03 -14.90
CA ASP A 14 15.03 -0.50 -15.40
C ASP A 14 14.24 0.12 -14.25
N ALA A 15 14.06 1.45 -14.31
CA ALA A 15 13.32 2.21 -13.32
C ALA A 15 11.85 1.80 -13.20
N SER A 16 11.23 1.26 -14.26
CA SER A 16 9.84 0.76 -14.25
C SER A 16 9.69 -0.56 -13.49
N LEU A 17 10.79 -1.28 -13.24
CA LEU A 17 10.83 -2.54 -12.48
C LEU A 17 11.49 -2.35 -11.10
N ARG A 18 11.49 -1.13 -10.57
CA ARG A 18 11.99 -0.87 -9.22
C ARG A 18 10.90 -1.27 -8.22
N ASP A 19 11.29 -2.05 -7.23
CA ASP A 19 10.42 -2.47 -6.14
C ASP A 19 11.12 -2.24 -4.79
N TYR A 20 10.35 -2.25 -3.71
CA TYR A 20 10.83 -2.03 -2.35
C TYR A 20 10.34 -3.14 -1.43
N GLU A 21 11.25 -3.68 -0.62
CA GLU A 21 10.94 -4.70 0.37
C GLU A 21 11.08 -4.14 1.78
N ASN A 22 10.17 -4.54 2.67
CA ASN A 22 10.22 -4.19 4.08
C ASN A 22 11.04 -5.23 4.84
N VAL A 23 12.25 -4.85 5.24
CA VAL A 23 13.16 -5.70 6.01
C VAL A 23 13.00 -5.40 7.51
N PRO A 24 12.86 -6.42 8.38
CA PRO A 24 12.87 -6.20 9.83
C PRO A 24 14.16 -5.50 10.27
N LEU A 25 14.07 -4.49 11.14
CA LEU A 25 15.23 -3.71 11.62
C LEU A 25 16.30 -4.57 12.31
N SER A 26 15.92 -5.72 12.87
CA SER A 26 16.84 -6.66 13.53
C SER A 26 17.62 -7.56 12.58
N GLU A 27 17.36 -7.50 11.27
CA GLU A 27 17.95 -8.37 10.25
C GLU A 27 18.76 -7.56 9.23
N SER A 28 19.87 -8.12 8.73
CA SER A 28 20.61 -7.51 7.62
C SER A 28 19.80 -7.58 6.33
N VAL A 29 19.79 -6.47 5.58
CA VAL A 29 19.16 -6.37 4.25
C VAL A 29 19.68 -7.46 3.31
N GLU A 30 20.98 -7.79 3.37
CA GLU A 30 21.61 -8.81 2.50
C GLU A 30 21.10 -10.22 2.81
N THR A 31 20.93 -10.53 4.11
CA THR A 31 20.41 -11.82 4.57
C THR A 31 18.96 -12.00 4.13
N TYR A 32 18.14 -10.97 4.34
CA TYR A 32 16.75 -10.96 3.91
C TYR A 32 16.64 -11.10 2.39
N PHE A 33 17.41 -10.32 1.64
CA PHE A 33 17.42 -10.33 0.18
C PHE A 33 17.79 -11.70 -0.39
N THR A 34 18.79 -12.36 0.19
CA THR A 34 19.21 -13.70 -0.25
C THR A 34 18.16 -14.77 0.02
N ARG A 35 17.40 -14.62 1.11
CA ARG A 35 16.40 -15.60 1.54
C ARG A 35 15.05 -15.42 0.85
N GLU A 36 14.59 -14.18 0.72
CA GLU A 36 13.21 -13.87 0.31
C GLU A 36 13.12 -13.31 -1.11
N VAL A 37 14.19 -12.74 -1.68
CA VAL A 37 14.16 -12.12 -3.03
C VAL A 37 14.83 -13.01 -4.08
N LEU A 38 16.11 -13.35 -3.87
CA LEU A 38 16.91 -14.10 -4.87
C LEU A 38 16.29 -15.43 -5.33
N PRO A 39 15.59 -16.23 -4.49
CA PRO A 39 14.99 -17.48 -4.95
C PRO A 39 13.87 -17.29 -5.96
N TYR A 40 13.18 -16.14 -5.93
CA TYR A 40 12.07 -15.83 -6.84
C TYR A 40 12.52 -14.95 -8.00
N ILE A 41 13.49 -14.07 -7.76
CA ILE A 41 14.01 -13.13 -8.76
C ILE A 41 15.55 -13.17 -8.75
N PRO A 42 16.17 -14.10 -9.51
CA PRO A 42 17.62 -14.25 -9.54
C PRO A 42 18.37 -13.03 -10.10
N ASP A 43 17.72 -12.25 -10.97
CA ASP A 43 18.29 -11.05 -11.60
C ASP A 43 18.07 -9.77 -10.77
N ALA A 44 17.55 -9.90 -9.55
CA ALA A 44 17.42 -8.78 -8.63
C ALA A 44 18.80 -8.37 -8.10
N TRP A 45 18.94 -7.10 -7.77
CA TRP A 45 20.11 -6.55 -7.11
C TRP A 45 19.68 -5.41 -6.19
N ILE A 46 20.49 -5.13 -5.17
CA ILE A 46 20.22 -4.09 -4.18
C ILE A 46 20.86 -2.78 -4.66
N ASP A 47 20.08 -1.70 -4.67
CA ASP A 47 20.58 -0.35 -4.92
C ASP A 47 21.35 0.18 -3.70
N ILE A 48 22.67 0.00 -3.70
CA ILE A 48 23.57 0.43 -2.61
C ILE A 48 23.76 1.95 -2.52
N GLU A 49 23.34 2.71 -3.54
CA GLU A 49 23.41 4.18 -3.48
C GLU A 49 22.30 4.76 -2.60
N LYS A 50 21.25 3.96 -2.33
CA LYS A 50 20.14 4.34 -1.48
C LYS A 50 20.46 4.03 -0.02
N THR A 51 21.04 5.02 0.67
CA THR A 51 21.39 4.91 2.09
C THR A 51 20.53 5.77 2.98
N ASP A 52 20.46 5.39 4.26
CA ASP A 52 19.79 6.18 5.28
C ASP A 52 20.68 7.36 5.70
N PRO A 53 20.14 8.58 5.80
CA PRO A 53 20.94 9.77 6.15
C PRO A 53 21.52 9.77 7.57
N TYR A 54 20.98 8.95 8.48
CA TYR A 54 21.36 8.97 9.90
C TYR A 54 22.42 7.92 10.23
N ASP A 55 22.33 6.72 9.66
CA ASP A 55 23.28 5.64 9.92
C ASP A 55 24.21 5.30 8.74
N GLY A 56 23.92 5.80 7.54
CA GLY A 56 24.70 5.59 6.33
C GLY A 56 24.62 4.15 5.77
N GLN A 57 23.74 3.31 6.30
CA GLN A 57 23.54 1.94 5.84
C GLN A 57 22.59 1.89 4.65
N VAL A 58 22.63 0.79 3.90
CA VAL A 58 21.77 0.58 2.72
C VAL A 58 20.32 0.37 3.17
N GLY A 59 19.40 1.09 2.52
CA GLY A 59 17.98 1.12 2.86
C GLY A 59 17.56 2.44 3.52
N LEU A 60 16.27 2.58 3.82
CA LEU A 60 15.73 3.69 4.61
C LEU A 60 15.13 3.13 5.88
N VAL A 61 15.48 3.68 7.04
CA VAL A 61 14.92 3.23 8.31
C VAL A 61 13.59 3.92 8.55
N GLY A 62 12.54 3.14 8.75
CA GLY A 62 11.18 3.63 9.00
C GLY A 62 10.45 2.82 10.05
N TYR A 63 9.43 3.44 10.65
CA TYR A 63 8.53 2.79 11.61
C TYR A 63 7.12 2.80 11.03
N GLU A 64 6.46 1.64 11.07
CA GLU A 64 5.05 1.52 10.73
C GLU A 64 4.21 1.34 12.00
N ILE A 65 3.15 2.14 12.14
CA ILE A 65 2.15 1.96 13.18
C ILE A 65 0.90 1.39 12.50
N PRO A 66 0.57 0.09 12.67
CA PRO A 66 -0.60 -0.48 12.03
C PRO A 66 -1.86 -0.04 12.78
N PHE A 67 -2.37 1.13 12.41
CA PHE A 67 -3.51 1.77 13.06
C PHE A 67 -4.73 0.84 13.13
N ASN A 68 -5.04 0.17 12.02
CA ASN A 68 -6.17 -0.77 11.96
C ASN A 68 -6.00 -2.00 12.88
N ARG A 69 -4.77 -2.39 13.23
CA ARG A 69 -4.57 -3.52 14.15
C ARG A 69 -4.78 -3.12 15.60
N TYR A 70 -4.29 -1.94 15.99
CA TYR A 70 -4.25 -1.52 17.40
C TYR A 70 -5.41 -0.61 17.80
N PHE A 71 -5.95 0.16 16.85
CA PHE A 71 -6.94 1.21 17.11
C PHE A 71 -8.30 0.91 16.46
N TYR A 72 -8.43 -0.22 15.75
CA TYR A 72 -9.73 -0.62 15.25
C TYR A 72 -10.64 -1.00 16.41
N GLN A 73 -11.64 -0.17 16.61
CA GLN A 73 -12.76 -0.46 17.48
C GLN A 73 -13.91 -0.90 16.58
N TYR A 74 -14.42 -2.11 16.82
CA TYR A 74 -15.62 -2.56 16.15
C TYR A 74 -16.77 -1.59 16.48
N GLN A 75 -17.26 -0.90 15.45
CA GLN A 75 -18.47 -0.12 15.54
C GLN A 75 -19.61 -1.01 15.07
N SER A 76 -20.54 -1.32 15.98
CA SER A 76 -21.76 -2.01 15.58
C SER A 76 -22.48 -1.15 14.52
N PRO A 77 -23.00 -1.77 13.45
CA PRO A 77 -23.88 -1.07 12.54
C PRO A 77 -25.05 -0.43 13.30
N ARG A 78 -25.56 0.68 12.76
CA ARG A 78 -26.81 1.30 13.22
C ARG A 78 -27.97 0.32 13.13
N SER A 79 -29.01 0.50 13.95
CA SER A 79 -30.11 -0.47 13.99
C SER A 79 -30.92 -0.47 12.69
N LEU A 80 -31.64 -1.56 12.42
CA LEU A 80 -32.51 -1.65 11.24
C LEU A 80 -33.64 -0.61 11.31
N GLU A 81 -34.17 -0.37 12.50
CA GLU A 81 -35.23 0.62 12.72
C GLU A 81 -34.75 2.04 12.42
N GLU A 82 -33.49 2.36 12.73
CA GLU A 82 -32.90 3.64 12.34
C GLU A 82 -32.70 3.73 10.82
N ILE A 83 -32.34 2.63 10.17
CA ILE A 83 -32.24 2.58 8.71
C ILE A 83 -33.59 2.84 8.06
N ASP A 84 -34.64 2.16 8.52
CA ASP A 84 -35.99 2.30 7.97
C ASP A 84 -36.53 3.72 8.15
N ARG A 85 -36.32 4.31 9.34
CA ARG A 85 -36.73 5.71 9.59
C ARG A 85 -36.05 6.69 8.65
N ASP A 86 -34.74 6.56 8.46
CA ASP A 86 -33.99 7.44 7.57
C ASP A 86 -34.40 7.25 6.11
N LEU A 87 -34.67 6.00 5.68
CA LEU A 87 -35.18 5.70 4.34
C LEU A 87 -36.55 6.34 4.10
N ASP A 88 -37.45 6.26 5.08
CA ASP A 88 -38.77 6.88 5.02
C ASP A 88 -38.69 8.40 4.94
N GLU A 89 -37.76 9.02 5.68
CA GLU A 89 -37.51 10.47 5.64
C GLU A 89 -37.01 10.91 4.27
N VAL A 90 -35.95 10.27 3.76
CA VAL A 90 -35.40 10.55 2.42
C VAL A 90 -36.47 10.32 1.34
N SER A 91 -37.29 9.28 1.47
CA SER A 91 -38.39 9.01 0.52
C SER A 91 -39.44 10.12 0.53
N ARG A 92 -39.80 10.64 1.71
CA ARG A 92 -40.73 11.78 1.81
C ARG A 92 -40.15 13.03 1.18
N GLU A 93 -38.88 13.34 1.43
CA GLU A 93 -38.19 14.49 0.82
C GLU A 93 -38.21 14.42 -0.71
N ILE A 94 -37.89 13.25 -1.27
CA ILE A 94 -37.93 13.02 -2.73
C ILE A 94 -39.33 13.26 -3.29
N MET A 95 -40.38 12.77 -2.62
CA MET A 95 -41.77 12.98 -3.06
C MET A 95 -42.17 14.45 -3.07
N VAL A 96 -41.72 15.23 -2.08
CA VAL A 96 -41.96 16.68 -2.04
C VAL A 96 -41.28 17.39 -3.21
N LEU A 97 -39.99 17.12 -3.44
CA LEU A 97 -39.23 17.71 -4.55
C LEU A 97 -39.84 17.37 -5.92
N LEU A 98 -40.28 16.12 -6.11
CA LEU A 98 -40.94 15.71 -7.35
C LEU A 98 -42.27 16.44 -7.57
N ALA A 99 -43.03 16.68 -6.50
CA ALA A 99 -44.29 17.42 -6.55
C ALA A 99 -44.08 18.90 -6.92
N GLU A 100 -43.00 19.52 -6.43
CA GLU A 100 -42.64 20.90 -6.78
C GLU A 100 -42.26 21.07 -8.26
N VAL A 101 -41.67 20.04 -8.89
CA VAL A 101 -41.24 20.09 -10.31
C VAL A 101 -42.38 19.79 -11.28
N HIS A 102 -43.40 19.03 -10.85
CA HIS A 102 -44.56 18.67 -11.66
C HIS A 102 -45.76 19.62 -11.48
N SER A 103 -45.61 20.67 -10.67
CA SER A 103 -46.56 21.78 -10.51
C SER A 103 -46.15 23.01 -11.32
#